data_AF-A0A7J9JG28-F1
#
_entry.id   AF-A0A7J9JG28-F1
#
_cell.length_a   1.000
_cell.length_b   1.000
_cell.length_c   1.000
_cell.angle_alpha   90.00
_cell.angle_beta   90.00
_cell.angle_gamma   90.00
#
_symmetry.space_group_name_H-M   'P 1'
#
loop_
_entity.id
_entity.type
_entity.pdbx_description
1 polymer ?
#
loop_
_entity_poly.entity_id
_entity_poly.type
_entity_poly.pdbx_seq_one_letter_code
_entity_poly.pdbx_strand_id
1 'polypeptide(L)'
;MEPQNLHLSLKKFVIRDTPNLRGLPRLLLEASASHLEFIQMQSCPEFEALPNWFQNLTSLQRLKIIDCPKLSCLPDGVQRLASLSHLKIQSCPTLSYKCQPET
;
A
#
# COMPACT_ATOMS: atom_id res chain seq x y z
N MET A 1 -9.32 -9.05 -25.31
CA MET A 1 -10.30 -9.10 -24.20
C MET A 1 -9.98 -7.93 -23.29
N GLU A 2 -10.76 -6.85 -23.37
CA GLU A 2 -10.61 -5.73 -22.43
C GLU A 2 -11.00 -6.21 -21.03
N PRO A 3 -10.20 -5.97 -19.98
CA PRO A 3 -10.64 -6.25 -18.63
C PRO A 3 -11.87 -5.38 -18.35
N GLN A 4 -12.90 -6.04 -17.83
CA GLN A 4 -14.21 -5.46 -17.52
C GLN A 4 -14.04 -4.11 -16.80
N ASN A 5 -14.85 -3.12 -17.23
CA ASN A 5 -14.99 -1.77 -16.65
C ASN A 5 -15.48 -1.82 -15.19
N LEU A 6 -14.70 -2.44 -14.29
CA LEU A 6 -14.93 -2.39 -12.86
C LEU A 6 -14.31 -1.09 -12.36
N HIS A 7 -15.11 -0.03 -12.40
CA HIS A 7 -14.76 1.25 -11.83
C HIS A 7 -15.46 1.41 -10.48
N LEU A 8 -14.67 1.57 -9.43
CA LEU A 8 -15.12 1.75 -8.06
C LEU A 8 -14.75 3.15 -7.58
N SER A 9 -15.48 3.64 -6.59
CA SER A 9 -15.33 4.98 -6.03
C SER A 9 -14.86 4.96 -4.57
N LEU A 10 -14.14 3.90 -4.16
CA LEU A 10 -13.63 3.81 -2.80
C LEU A 10 -12.61 4.91 -2.54
N LYS A 11 -12.88 5.74 -1.52
CA LYS A 11 -11.99 6.84 -1.11
C LYS A 11 -11.00 6.46 -0.03
N LYS A 12 -11.38 5.51 0.83
CA LYS A 12 -10.61 5.14 2.02
C LYS A 12 -10.55 3.63 2.13
N PHE A 13 -9.35 3.10 2.29
CA PHE A 13 -9.12 1.70 2.56
C PHE A 13 -8.32 1.57 3.86
N VAL A 14 -8.86 0.81 4.82
CA VAL A 14 -8.28 0.68 6.15
C VAL A 14 -8.26 -0.79 6.53
N ILE A 15 -7.08 -1.26 6.93
CA ILE A 15 -6.88 -2.57 7.54
C ILE A 15 -6.30 -2.35 8.94
N ARG A 16 -6.87 -3.03 9.94
CA ARG A 16 -6.37 -3.06 11.32
C ARG A 16 -6.39 -4.48 11.83
N ASP A 17 -5.44 -4.82 12.71
CA ASP A 17 -5.46 -6.05 13.51
C ASP A 17 -5.63 -7.30 12.64
N THR A 18 -4.86 -7.37 11.56
CA THR A 18 -4.97 -8.45 10.58
C THR A 18 -3.69 -9.29 10.58
N PRO A 19 -3.57 -10.26 11.51
CA PRO A 19 -2.32 -10.96 11.76
C PRO A 19 -1.84 -11.76 10.56
N ASN A 20 -2.74 -12.24 9.70
CA ASN A 20 -2.41 -13.09 8.56
C ASN A 20 -2.38 -12.35 7.21
N LEU A 21 -2.40 -11.00 7.21
CA LEU A 21 -2.40 -10.23 5.97
C LEU A 21 -1.04 -10.32 5.26
N ARG A 22 -0.99 -11.05 4.16
CA ARG A 22 0.21 -11.15 3.31
C ARG A 22 0.13 -10.33 2.01
N GLY A 23 -1.06 -9.86 1.65
CA GLY A 23 -1.26 -9.14 0.40
C GLY A 23 -2.48 -8.22 0.45
N LEU A 24 -2.46 -7.21 -0.41
CA LEU A 24 -3.56 -6.26 -0.56
C LEU A 24 -4.54 -6.71 -1.66
N PRO A 25 -5.85 -6.41 -1.53
CA PRO A 25 -6.84 -6.78 -2.53
C PRO A 25 -6.65 -5.94 -3.80
N ARG A 26 -5.79 -6.42 -4.71
CA ARG A 26 -5.37 -5.70 -5.93
C ARG A 26 -6.55 -5.16 -6.72
N LEU A 27 -7.51 -6.01 -7.09
CA LEU A 27 -8.65 -5.62 -7.92
C LEU A 27 -9.47 -4.49 -7.29
N LEU A 28 -9.70 -4.54 -5.97
CA LEU A 28 -10.45 -3.51 -5.26
C LEU A 28 -9.74 -2.14 -5.31
N LEU A 29 -8.43 -2.15 -5.11
CA LEU A 29 -7.62 -0.93 -5.04
C LEU A 29 -7.33 -0.36 -6.42
N GLU A 30 -7.02 -1.19 -7.42
CA GLU A 30 -6.84 -0.76 -8.81
C GLU A 30 -8.15 -0.23 -9.41
N ALA A 31 -9.29 -0.88 -9.16
CA ALA A 31 -10.61 -0.40 -9.61
C ALA A 31 -10.98 0.96 -9.01
N SER A 32 -10.37 1.33 -7.87
CA SER A 32 -10.60 2.60 -7.18
C SER A 32 -9.43 3.59 -7.35
N ALA A 33 -8.47 3.31 -8.23
CA ALA A 33 -7.20 4.04 -8.29
C ALA A 33 -7.34 5.56 -8.43
N SER A 34 -8.34 6.03 -9.18
CA SER A 34 -8.61 7.46 -9.40
C SER A 34 -9.43 8.12 -8.28
N HIS A 35 -9.89 7.37 -7.28
CA HIS A 35 -10.72 7.87 -6.18
C HIS A 35 -10.11 7.61 -4.80
N LEU A 36 -9.17 6.69 -4.70
CA LEU A 36 -8.62 6.25 -3.43
C LEU A 36 -7.66 7.30 -2.87
N GLU A 37 -8.11 8.04 -1.86
CA GLU A 37 -7.40 9.17 -1.25
C GLU A 37 -6.60 8.77 -0.01
N PHE A 38 -7.00 7.69 0.68
CA PHE A 38 -6.43 7.29 1.96
C PHE A 38 -6.27 5.77 2.08
N ILE A 39 -5.04 5.34 2.40
CA ILE A 39 -4.74 3.97 2.81
C ILE A 39 -4.15 4.00 4.23
N GLN A 40 -4.70 3.16 5.11
CA GLN A 40 -4.08 2.87 6.40
C GLN A 40 -3.97 1.36 6.61
N MET A 41 -2.79 0.93 7.02
CA MET A 41 -2.52 -0.40 7.55
C MET A 41 -1.98 -0.26 8.97
N GLN A 42 -2.54 -1.04 9.89
CA GLN A 42 -2.13 -1.04 11.28
C GLN A 42 -2.11 -2.46 11.84
N SER A 43 -1.05 -2.83 12.54
CA SER A 43 -0.95 -4.13 13.23
C SER A 43 -1.14 -5.30 12.26
N CYS A 44 -0.33 -5.30 11.19
CA CYS A 44 -0.26 -6.33 10.16
C CYS A 44 1.13 -7.02 10.20
N PRO A 45 1.38 -7.93 11.16
CA PRO A 45 2.69 -8.53 11.40
C PRO A 45 3.23 -9.38 10.25
N GLU A 46 2.36 -9.99 9.44
CA GLU A 46 2.76 -10.82 8.29
C GLU A 46 2.88 -10.04 6.97
N PHE A 47 2.74 -8.71 6.99
CA PHE A 47 2.82 -7.90 5.77
C PHE A 47 4.28 -7.50 5.47
N GLU A 48 4.81 -7.98 4.36
CA GLU A 48 6.26 -7.88 4.04
C GLU A 48 6.63 -6.70 3.13
N ALA A 49 5.79 -6.39 2.13
CA ALA A 49 6.12 -5.38 1.14
C ALA A 49 4.86 -4.79 0.50
N LEU A 50 4.92 -3.50 0.17
CA LEU A 50 3.93 -2.93 -0.75
C LEU A 50 4.21 -3.43 -2.18
N PRO A 51 3.16 -3.74 -2.96
CA PRO A 51 3.34 -4.29 -4.30
C PRO A 51 3.72 -3.22 -5.34
N ASN A 52 4.39 -3.61 -6.43
CA ASN A 52 4.84 -2.65 -7.47
C ASN A 52 3.71 -1.91 -8.20
N TRP A 53 2.51 -2.49 -8.26
CA TRP A 53 1.33 -1.84 -8.86
C TRP A 53 0.79 -0.70 -7.99
N PHE A 54 1.29 -0.52 -6.77
CA PHE A 54 0.86 0.55 -5.85
C PHE A 54 1.08 1.96 -6.45
N GLN A 55 2.03 2.12 -7.38
CA GLN A 55 2.25 3.35 -8.15
C GLN A 55 1.02 3.80 -8.97
N ASN A 56 0.08 2.89 -9.26
CA ASN A 56 -1.10 3.18 -10.07
C ASN A 56 -2.18 3.95 -9.29
N LEU A 57 -2.05 4.10 -7.97
CA LEU A 57 -3.01 4.79 -7.11
C LEU A 57 -2.84 6.31 -7.21
N THR A 58 -3.19 6.88 -8.36
CA THR A 58 -2.89 8.27 -8.74
C THR A 58 -3.53 9.33 -7.85
N SER A 59 -4.66 9.02 -7.22
CA SER A 59 -5.36 9.93 -6.31
C SER A 59 -4.96 9.77 -4.83
N LEU A 60 -4.02 8.88 -4.51
CA LEU A 60 -3.65 8.60 -3.12
C LEU A 60 -2.93 9.79 -2.49
N GLN A 61 -3.57 10.39 -1.49
CA GLN A 61 -3.05 11.57 -0.79
C GLN A 61 -2.35 11.20 0.51
N ARG A 62 -2.78 10.12 1.15
CA ARG A 62 -2.33 9.75 2.49
C ARG A 62 -2.09 8.25 2.60
N LEU A 63 -0.88 7.88 2.97
CA LEU A 63 -0.46 6.51 3.26
C LEU A 63 0.02 6.41 4.70
N LYS A 64 -0.61 5.54 5.49
CA LYS A 64 -0.20 5.23 6.85
C LYS A 64 0.09 3.75 7.01
N ILE A 65 1.29 3.41 7.46
CA ILE A 65 1.66 2.04 7.82
C ILE A 65 2.21 2.06 9.24
N ILE A 66 1.52 1.36 10.14
CA ILE A 66 1.79 1.42 11.57
C ILE A 66 1.90 -0.01 12.09
N ASP A 67 2.92 -0.31 12.90
CA ASP A 67 3.02 -1.60 13.57
C ASP A 67 2.99 -2.79 12.59
N CYS A 68 3.85 -2.74 11.57
CA CYS A 68 4.01 -3.78 10.56
C CYS A 68 5.46 -4.30 10.60
N PRO A 69 5.81 -5.18 11.56
CA PRO A 69 7.19 -5.57 11.84
C PRO A 69 7.92 -6.29 10.70
N LYS A 70 7.23 -7.00 9.82
CA LYS A 70 7.86 -7.65 8.65
C LYS A 70 7.98 -6.76 7.42
N LEU A 71 7.44 -5.54 7.46
CA LEU A 71 7.56 -4.63 6.32
C LEU A 71 9.05 -4.29 6.14
N SER A 72 9.66 -4.83 5.08
CA SER A 72 11.09 -4.71 4.81
C SER A 72 11.42 -3.60 3.84
N CYS A 73 10.48 -3.27 2.95
CA CYS A 73 10.69 -2.30 1.88
C CYS A 73 9.45 -1.51 1.47
N LEU A 74 9.69 -0.32 0.90
CA LEU A 74 8.75 0.38 0.04
C LEU A 74 9.21 0.22 -1.42
N PRO A 75 8.34 -0.11 -2.37
CA PRO A 75 8.70 -0.17 -3.78
C PRO A 75 8.98 1.24 -4.30
N ASP A 76 9.86 1.35 -5.30
CA ASP A 76 10.18 2.61 -6.00
C ASP A 76 8.92 3.34 -6.49
N GLY A 77 7.86 2.58 -6.76
CA GLY A 77 6.55 3.08 -7.12
C GLY A 77 5.92 4.05 -6.11
N VAL A 78 6.27 3.98 -4.82
CA VAL A 78 5.78 4.93 -3.81
C VAL A 78 6.27 6.35 -4.10
N GLN A 79 7.48 6.51 -4.65
CA GLN A 79 8.02 7.82 -5.05
C GLN A 79 7.27 8.43 -6.24
N ARG A 80 6.55 7.60 -7.00
CA ARG A 80 5.79 8.03 -8.19
C ARG A 80 4.35 8.45 -7.88
N LEU A 81 3.92 8.35 -6.62
CA LEU A 81 2.60 8.77 -6.17
C LEU A 81 2.51 10.31 -6.13
N ALA A 82 2.18 10.91 -7.28
CA ALA A 82 2.19 12.37 -7.45
C ALA A 82 1.28 13.14 -6.49
N SER A 83 0.16 12.54 -6.08
CA SER A 83 -0.81 13.16 -5.16
C SER A 83 -0.46 12.96 -3.68
N LEU A 84 0.55 12.15 -3.35
CA LEU A 84 0.86 11.79 -1.98
C LEU A 84 1.44 12.98 -1.24
N SER A 85 0.68 13.49 -0.27
CA SER A 85 1.07 14.64 0.56
C SER A 85 1.42 14.24 1.99
N HIS A 86 0.96 13.07 2.44
CA HIS A 86 1.25 12.57 3.79
C HIS A 86 1.64 11.10 3.76
N LEU A 87 2.88 10.83 4.13
CA LEU A 87 3.40 9.50 4.39
C LEU A 87 3.71 9.37 5.87
N LYS A 88 3.09 8.39 6.54
CA LYS A 88 3.42 8.04 7.93
C LYS A 88 3.79 6.58 8.00
N ILE A 89 5.01 6.31 8.44
CA ILE A 89 5.47 4.97 8.78
C ILE A 89 5.95 4.99 10.23
N GLN A 90 5.41 4.09 11.06
CA GLN A 90 5.70 4.05 12.49
C GLN A 90 5.76 2.61 12.97
N SER A 91 6.68 2.30 13.88
CA SER A 91 6.81 0.95 14.46
C SER A 91 6.96 -0.16 13.40
N CYS A 92 7.76 0.08 12.36
CA CYS A 92 8.10 -0.88 11.31
C CYS A 92 9.62 -1.13 11.34
N PRO A 93 10.14 -1.90 12.31
CA PRO A 93 11.57 -2.03 12.59
C PRO A 93 12.42 -2.63 11.46
N THR A 94 11.83 -3.49 10.61
CA THR A 94 12.55 -4.13 9.49
C THR A 94 12.66 -3.23 8.26
N LEU A 95 11.96 -2.10 8.24
CA LEU A 95 11.92 -1.25 7.06
C LEU A 95 13.30 -0.63 6.81
N SER A 96 13.92 -1.05 5.72
CA SER A 96 15.23 -0.57 5.27
C SER A 96 15.11 0.29 4.01
N TYR A 97 16.09 1.17 3.80
CA TYR A 97 16.22 2.01 2.61
C TYR A 97 16.80 1.24 1.40
N LYS A 98 17.26 0.00 1.60
CA LYS A 98 17.80 -0.87 0.55
C LYS A 98 16.90 -2.10 0.38
N CYS A 99 16.11 -2.08 -0.68
CA CYS A 99 15.36 -3.24 -1.17
C CYS A 99 16.33 -4.17 -1.91
N GLN A 100 17.31 -4.76 -1.23
CA GLN A 100 18.11 -5.81 -1.85
C GLN A 100 17.41 -7.14 -1.62
N PRO A 101 17.14 -7.95 -2.66
CA PRO A 101 17.02 -9.37 -2.43
C PRO A 101 18.39 -9.83 -1.91
N GLU A 102 18.44 -10.41 -0.71
CA GLU A 102 19.59 -11.22 -0.36
C GLU A 102 19.70 -12.33 -1.44
N THR A 103 20.90 -12.43 -2.00
CA THR A 103 21.37 -13.27 -3.12
C THR A 103 20.62 -14.57 -3.38
#